data_AF-A0A5M6DER6-F1
#
_entry.id   AF-A0A5M6DER6-F1
#
_cell.length_a   1.000
_cell.length_b   1.000
_cell.length_c   1.000
_cell.angle_alpha   90.00
_cell.angle_beta   90.00
_cell.angle_gamma   90.00
#
_symmetry.space_group_name_H-M   'P 1'
#
loop_
_entity.id
_entity.type
_entity.pdbx_description
1 polymer ?
#
loop_
_entity_poly.entity_id
_entity_poly.type
_entity_poly.pdbx_seq_one_letter_code
_entity_poly.pdbx_strand_id
1 'polypeptide(L)'
;MRFTDAFAKLPPATLQAISPNSVLGRLRFIILYTGGRLFLNIFLPVRKPENIKGKIWLYVVSKNNYESLHFLQNKLPDSVFVAGQNKEIGIYNQKVNRLSTRFKFLYYYKFLPLNWGLYRLKGKRALRFFDLIYVATGYYELSIRYLQKYKPAAIIFANDHNTDPRALLLAANKLNIPTVYIQHASVSTSFPPLQFSLSLLEGQDALDKYQQCGPVTGEVKLIGMPKADKYLTQKNLSTTIRRVGIAANIIDEIQPIKALLEALFQALPDIIFTLRPHPGDKRNFNFVKEFGANIRFSDGKKEQAFDFLKQQDALIAADSSIHLEATMLNILCFYYRFNTTEFIPDYYGYAQNGLVEEVKDANQLINLLRKYQNHRPLVYERARYYNAVLGTEYEGRSHELATTYILEHLNKLKTV
;
A
#
# COMPACT_ATOMS: atom_id res chain seq x y z
N MET A 1 10.60 -6.10 -6.27
CA MET A 1 10.75 -4.97 -5.32
C MET A 1 12.08 -4.89 -4.58
N ARG A 2 12.41 -5.74 -3.58
CA ARG A 2 13.58 -5.55 -2.67
C ARG A 2 15.00 -5.58 -3.31
N PHE A 3 15.11 -5.99 -4.57
CA PHE A 3 16.37 -6.04 -5.31
C PHE A 3 16.39 -5.10 -6.53
N THR A 4 15.46 -4.14 -6.58
CA THR A 4 15.39 -3.08 -7.60
C THR A 4 16.33 -1.93 -7.26
N ASP A 5 16.63 -1.09 -8.24
CA ASP A 5 17.43 0.12 -8.02
C ASP A 5 16.66 1.15 -7.17
N ALA A 6 15.34 1.25 -7.35
CA ALA A 6 14.48 2.09 -6.52
C ALA A 6 14.58 1.73 -5.03
N PHE A 7 14.56 0.42 -4.69
CA PHE A 7 14.73 -0.02 -3.31
C PHE A 7 16.15 0.29 -2.77
N ALA A 8 17.19 0.14 -3.60
CA ALA A 8 18.56 0.40 -3.19
C ALA A 8 18.86 1.88 -2.94
N LYS A 9 18.10 2.79 -3.56
CA LYS A 9 18.20 4.25 -3.40
C LYS A 9 17.34 4.83 -2.27
N LEU A 10 16.66 3.98 -1.48
CA LEU A 10 15.91 4.46 -0.32
C LEU A 10 16.84 5.15 0.69
N PRO A 11 16.36 6.18 1.43
CA PRO A 11 17.17 6.86 2.41
C PRO A 11 17.79 5.89 3.44
N PRO A 12 19.05 6.09 3.89
CA PRO A 12 19.73 5.16 4.80
C PRO A 12 18.95 4.85 6.09
N ALA A 13 18.22 5.82 6.64
CA ALA A 13 17.35 5.62 7.81
C ALA A 13 16.15 4.70 7.50
N THR A 14 15.57 4.82 6.31
CA THR A 14 14.50 3.93 5.84
C THR A 14 15.03 2.53 5.62
N LEU A 15 16.19 2.39 4.97
CA LEU A 15 16.84 1.09 4.80
C LEU A 15 17.19 0.44 6.14
N GLN A 16 17.71 1.18 7.11
CA GLN A 16 18.04 0.68 8.45
C GLN A 16 16.83 0.02 9.14
N ALA A 17 15.62 0.55 8.94
CA ALA A 17 14.39 -0.02 9.51
C ALA A 17 13.96 -1.34 8.85
N ILE A 18 14.38 -1.59 7.60
CA ILE A 18 14.02 -2.79 6.83
C ILE A 18 15.12 -3.85 6.89
N SER A 19 16.36 -3.43 6.69
CA SER A 19 17.58 -4.25 6.66
C SER A 19 18.75 -3.42 7.22
N PRO A 20 19.27 -3.77 8.41
CA PRO A 20 20.34 -3.00 9.06
C PRO A 20 21.51 -2.68 8.13
N ASN A 21 22.10 -1.50 8.25
CA ASN A 21 23.18 -1.01 7.39
C ASN A 21 24.51 -1.75 7.63
N SER A 22 24.79 -2.16 8.87
CA SER A 22 25.99 -2.93 9.21
C SER A 22 25.79 -4.45 9.05
N VAL A 23 26.87 -5.16 8.71
CA VAL A 23 26.88 -6.63 8.60
C VAL A 23 26.49 -7.28 9.94
N LEU A 24 27.09 -6.83 11.05
CA LEU A 24 26.77 -7.30 12.40
C LEU A 24 25.29 -7.06 12.75
N GLY A 25 24.73 -5.91 12.36
CA GLY A 25 23.31 -5.63 12.53
C GLY A 25 22.42 -6.63 11.80
N ARG A 26 22.78 -7.00 10.55
CA ARG A 26 22.05 -8.01 9.77
C ARG A 26 22.18 -9.42 10.36
N LEU A 27 23.35 -9.79 10.85
CA LEU A 27 23.55 -11.06 11.56
C LEU A 27 22.71 -11.13 12.84
N ARG A 28 22.73 -10.07 13.65
CA ARG A 28 21.86 -9.95 14.84
C ARG A 28 20.39 -10.07 14.48
N PHE A 29 19.97 -9.41 13.39
CA PHE A 29 18.59 -9.52 12.89
C PHE A 29 18.23 -10.97 12.52
N ILE A 30 19.10 -11.70 11.82
CA ILE A 30 18.90 -13.12 11.50
C ILE A 30 18.78 -13.95 12.78
N ILE A 31 19.67 -13.76 13.75
CA ILE A 31 19.65 -14.50 15.02
C ILE A 31 18.32 -14.27 15.75
N LEU A 32 17.89 -13.00 15.88
CA LEU A 32 16.62 -12.65 16.51
C LEU A 32 15.42 -13.19 15.74
N TYR A 33 15.46 -13.14 14.41
CA TYR A 33 14.44 -13.72 13.55
C TYR A 33 14.35 -15.24 13.74
N THR A 34 15.48 -15.94 13.79
CA THR A 34 15.55 -17.38 13.93
C THR A 34 15.09 -17.83 15.31
N GLY A 35 15.63 -17.25 16.38
CA GLY A 35 15.18 -17.53 17.74
C GLY A 35 13.69 -17.22 17.94
N GLY A 36 13.28 -16.00 17.56
CA GLY A 36 11.93 -15.51 17.83
C GLY A 36 10.85 -16.06 16.90
N ARG A 37 11.10 -16.18 15.60
CA ARG A 37 10.06 -16.54 14.61
C ARG A 37 10.14 -17.96 14.07
N LEU A 38 11.26 -18.66 14.26
CA LEU A 38 11.38 -20.07 13.88
C LEU A 38 11.27 -20.95 15.11
N PHE A 39 12.16 -20.78 16.08
CA PHE A 39 12.22 -21.66 17.25
C PHE A 39 11.00 -21.49 18.17
N LEU A 40 10.66 -20.28 18.61
CA LEU A 40 9.45 -20.11 19.45
C LEU A 40 8.18 -20.59 18.74
N ASN A 41 8.08 -20.39 17.43
CA ASN A 41 6.92 -20.81 16.64
C ASN A 41 6.75 -22.34 16.53
N ILE A 42 7.76 -23.14 16.87
CA ILE A 42 7.63 -24.60 17.00
C ILE A 42 6.70 -24.93 18.17
N PHE A 43 6.78 -24.15 19.25
CA PHE A 43 6.06 -24.39 20.51
C PHE A 43 4.77 -23.56 20.65
N LEU A 44 4.67 -22.44 19.95
CA LEU A 44 3.48 -21.58 20.04
C LEU A 44 2.26 -22.21 19.33
N PRO A 45 1.07 -22.15 19.96
CA PRO A 45 -0.16 -22.63 19.34
C PRO A 45 -0.49 -21.84 18.08
N VAL A 46 -1.14 -22.52 17.13
CA VAL A 46 -1.54 -21.92 15.85
C VAL A 46 -3.03 -21.67 15.89
N ARG A 47 -3.41 -20.39 15.94
CA ARG A 47 -4.81 -19.98 16.01
C ARG A 47 -5.55 -20.34 14.72
N LYS A 48 -6.67 -21.03 14.85
CA LYS A 48 -7.60 -21.38 13.76
C LYS A 48 -9.03 -21.20 14.26
N PRO A 49 -9.58 -19.97 14.21
CA PRO A 49 -10.96 -19.73 14.63
C PRO A 49 -11.95 -20.59 13.84
N GLU A 50 -11.63 -20.96 12.60
CA GLU A 50 -12.54 -21.67 11.70
C GLU A 50 -11.81 -22.76 10.89
N ASN A 51 -12.58 -23.64 10.24
CA ASN A 51 -12.03 -24.61 9.30
C ASN A 51 -11.68 -23.93 7.97
N ILE A 52 -10.40 -24.02 7.57
CA ILE A 52 -9.89 -23.41 6.33
C ILE A 52 -9.80 -24.38 5.14
N LYS A 53 -10.07 -25.68 5.33
CA LYS A 53 -9.92 -26.70 4.30
C LYS A 53 -11.02 -26.56 3.24
N GLY A 54 -10.65 -26.52 1.95
CA GLY A 54 -11.60 -26.40 0.84
C GLY A 54 -12.26 -25.02 0.68
N LYS A 55 -11.99 -24.08 1.59
CA LYS A 55 -12.60 -22.74 1.59
C LYS A 55 -11.88 -21.78 0.64
N ILE A 56 -12.51 -20.65 0.33
CA ILE A 56 -11.87 -19.54 -0.37
C ILE A 56 -11.02 -18.76 0.65
N TRP A 57 -9.74 -18.58 0.38
CA TRP A 57 -8.84 -17.89 1.31
C TRP A 57 -8.77 -16.40 1.00
N LEU A 58 -9.18 -15.55 1.94
CA LEU A 58 -8.88 -14.11 1.92
C LEU A 58 -7.51 -13.91 2.59
N TYR A 59 -6.44 -13.87 1.79
CA TYR A 59 -5.07 -13.85 2.31
C TYR A 59 -4.60 -12.43 2.62
N VAL A 60 -4.27 -12.19 3.89
CA VAL A 60 -3.95 -10.84 4.41
C VAL A 60 -2.65 -10.82 5.20
N VAL A 61 -1.91 -9.72 5.09
CA VAL A 61 -0.63 -9.53 5.80
C VAL A 61 -0.58 -8.26 6.64
N SER A 62 -1.66 -7.46 6.65
CA SER A 62 -1.78 -6.22 7.43
C SER A 62 -3.25 -5.89 7.72
N LYS A 63 -3.49 -4.91 8.61
CA LYS A 63 -4.82 -4.32 8.86
C LYS A 63 -5.47 -3.81 7.57
N ASN A 64 -4.73 -3.07 6.74
CA ASN A 64 -5.26 -2.49 5.51
C ASN A 64 -5.69 -3.57 4.49
N ASN A 65 -4.98 -4.71 4.45
CA ASN A 65 -5.37 -5.84 3.59
C ASN A 65 -6.64 -6.53 4.08
N TYR A 66 -6.84 -6.58 5.41
CA TYR A 66 -8.10 -7.08 5.96
C TYR A 66 -9.26 -6.17 5.55
N GLU A 67 -9.10 -4.86 5.76
CA GLU A 67 -10.13 -3.87 5.46
C GLU A 67 -10.46 -3.81 3.95
N SER A 68 -9.47 -4.03 3.08
CA SER A 68 -9.71 -4.07 1.63
C SER A 68 -10.44 -5.31 1.13
N LEU A 69 -10.50 -6.39 1.91
CA LEU A 69 -11.16 -7.65 1.52
C LEU A 69 -12.42 -7.97 2.34
N HIS A 70 -12.65 -7.30 3.47
CA HIS A 70 -13.72 -7.65 4.41
C HIS A 70 -15.13 -7.60 3.80
N PHE A 71 -15.37 -6.69 2.85
CA PHE A 71 -16.66 -6.61 2.16
C PHE A 71 -17.05 -7.91 1.44
N LEU A 72 -16.07 -8.74 1.06
CA LEU A 72 -16.31 -10.01 0.39
C LEU A 72 -16.93 -11.07 1.30
N GLN A 73 -16.78 -11.00 2.61
CA GLN A 73 -17.34 -12.02 3.51
C GLN A 73 -18.87 -12.12 3.39
N ASN A 74 -19.55 -10.99 3.15
CA ASN A 74 -21.00 -10.96 2.99
C ASN A 74 -21.48 -11.54 1.65
N LYS A 75 -20.59 -11.61 0.66
CA LYS A 75 -20.91 -12.04 -0.72
C LYS A 75 -20.34 -13.40 -1.07
N LEU A 76 -19.30 -13.83 -0.34
CA LEU A 76 -18.63 -15.13 -0.46
C LEU A 76 -18.69 -15.82 0.91
N PRO A 77 -19.82 -16.45 1.27
CA PRO A 77 -20.00 -17.06 2.61
C PRO A 77 -19.03 -18.23 2.88
N ASP A 78 -18.47 -18.83 1.84
CA ASP A 78 -17.42 -19.86 1.94
C ASP A 78 -15.99 -19.29 2.03
N SER A 79 -15.85 -17.97 2.20
CA SER A 79 -14.55 -17.32 2.35
C SER A 79 -14.12 -17.19 3.81
N VAL A 80 -12.83 -17.40 4.06
CA VAL A 80 -12.21 -17.31 5.38
C VAL A 80 -10.94 -16.48 5.33
N PHE A 81 -10.71 -15.66 6.35
CA PHE A 81 -9.48 -14.90 6.45
C PHE A 81 -8.31 -15.78 6.88
N VAL A 82 -7.19 -15.67 6.17
CA VAL A 82 -5.96 -16.44 6.40
C VAL A 82 -4.75 -15.51 6.39
N ALA A 83 -3.85 -15.70 7.35
CA ALA A 83 -2.61 -14.94 7.48
C ALA A 83 -1.45 -15.85 7.93
N GLY A 84 -0.21 -15.40 7.70
CA GLY A 84 0.96 -16.04 8.31
C GLY A 84 0.93 -15.97 9.85
N GLN A 85 1.56 -16.93 10.53
CA GLN A 85 1.54 -17.08 12.00
C GLN A 85 1.84 -15.76 12.74
N ASN A 86 2.87 -15.03 12.31
CA ASN A 86 3.38 -13.85 13.02
C ASN A 86 3.07 -12.53 12.29
N LYS A 87 1.99 -12.49 11.49
CA LYS A 87 1.58 -11.27 10.80
C LYS A 87 0.72 -10.39 11.69
N GLU A 88 1.07 -9.12 11.76
CA GLU A 88 0.33 -8.14 12.55
C GLU A 88 -0.83 -7.59 11.72
N ILE A 89 -2.06 -8.00 12.07
CA ILE A 89 -3.31 -7.58 11.42
C ILE A 89 -4.05 -6.57 12.31
N GLY A 90 -3.38 -6.00 13.32
CA GLY A 90 -3.97 -5.04 14.24
C GLY A 90 -5.10 -5.65 15.07
N ILE A 91 -6.20 -4.89 15.19
CA ILE A 91 -7.40 -5.30 15.93
C ILE A 91 -8.03 -6.61 15.41
N TYR A 92 -7.72 -7.02 14.17
CA TYR A 92 -8.24 -8.23 13.56
C TYR A 92 -7.37 -9.47 13.78
N ASN A 93 -6.28 -9.37 14.56
CA ASN A 93 -5.41 -10.51 14.85
C ASN A 93 -6.15 -11.75 15.37
N GLN A 94 -7.27 -11.51 16.05
CA GLN A 94 -8.13 -12.54 16.62
C GLN A 94 -9.12 -13.16 15.62
N LYS A 95 -9.39 -12.48 14.50
CA LYS A 95 -10.39 -12.87 13.49
C LYS A 95 -9.81 -13.65 12.30
N VAL A 96 -8.50 -13.88 12.27
CA VAL A 96 -7.82 -14.51 11.13
C VAL A 96 -7.26 -15.89 11.48
N ASN A 97 -7.36 -16.82 10.53
CA ASN A 97 -6.71 -18.13 10.63
C ASN A 97 -5.21 -18.02 10.37
N ARG A 98 -4.41 -18.75 11.16
CA ARG A 98 -2.94 -18.67 11.10
C ARG A 98 -2.35 -19.88 10.39
N LEU A 99 -1.47 -19.61 9.43
CA LEU A 99 -0.63 -20.63 8.78
C LEU A 99 0.68 -20.79 9.54
N SER A 100 0.95 -22.00 10.02
CA SER A 100 2.07 -22.29 10.92
C SER A 100 3.42 -22.25 10.22
N THR A 101 4.37 -21.48 10.73
CA THR A 101 5.74 -21.43 10.17
C THR A 101 6.68 -22.48 10.76
N ARG A 102 6.18 -23.41 11.58
CA ARG A 102 7.01 -24.41 12.28
C ARG A 102 7.88 -25.23 11.35
N PHE A 103 7.40 -25.57 10.14
CA PHE A 103 8.17 -26.39 9.21
C PHE A 103 9.12 -25.59 8.32
N LYS A 104 9.19 -24.27 8.49
CA LYS A 104 10.06 -23.42 7.69
C LYS A 104 11.54 -23.68 7.98
N PHE A 105 11.89 -24.05 9.22
CA PHE A 105 13.29 -24.30 9.60
C PHE A 105 13.93 -25.41 8.74
N LEU A 106 13.12 -26.40 8.32
CA LEU A 106 13.56 -27.52 7.48
C LEU A 106 14.07 -27.11 6.10
N TYR A 107 13.81 -25.86 5.67
CA TYR A 107 14.18 -25.39 4.33
C TYR A 107 15.36 -24.40 4.33
N TYR A 108 15.95 -24.08 5.49
CA TYR A 108 17.06 -23.12 5.54
C TYR A 108 18.37 -23.64 4.95
N TYR A 109 18.52 -24.95 4.76
CA TYR A 109 19.65 -25.49 3.99
C TYR A 109 19.72 -24.91 2.57
N LYS A 110 18.59 -24.40 2.03
CA LYS A 110 18.53 -23.73 0.73
C LYS A 110 19.06 -22.29 0.76
N PHE A 111 19.30 -21.70 1.92
CA PHE A 111 19.73 -20.30 2.02
C PHE A 111 21.05 -20.06 1.29
N LEU A 112 22.07 -20.90 1.53
CA LEU A 112 23.39 -20.75 0.90
C LEU A 112 23.33 -20.83 -0.64
N PRO A 113 22.72 -21.87 -1.26
CA PRO A 113 22.62 -21.92 -2.72
C PRO A 113 21.76 -20.78 -3.30
N LEU A 114 20.67 -20.37 -2.61
CA LEU A 114 19.86 -19.22 -3.05
C LEU A 114 20.63 -17.90 -3.00
N ASN A 115 21.38 -17.67 -1.92
CA ASN A 115 22.20 -16.47 -1.77
C ASN A 115 23.31 -16.42 -2.83
N TRP A 116 23.95 -17.57 -3.11
CA TRP A 116 24.94 -17.68 -4.17
C TRP A 116 24.36 -17.44 -5.57
N GLY A 117 23.21 -18.03 -5.87
CA GLY A 117 22.50 -17.79 -7.14
C GLY A 117 22.12 -16.32 -7.30
N LEU A 118 21.58 -15.68 -6.26
CA LEU A 118 21.27 -14.26 -6.29
C LEU A 118 22.51 -13.38 -6.37
N TYR A 119 23.64 -13.79 -5.78
CA TYR A 119 24.92 -13.11 -5.96
C TYR A 119 25.37 -13.14 -7.42
N ARG A 120 25.24 -14.28 -8.11
CA ARG A 120 25.53 -14.36 -9.56
C ARG A 120 24.64 -13.43 -10.39
N LEU A 121 23.38 -13.22 -9.98
CA LEU A 121 22.42 -12.40 -10.72
C LEU A 121 22.45 -10.90 -10.37
N LYS A 122 22.78 -10.55 -9.13
CA LYS A 122 22.64 -9.18 -8.56
C LYS A 122 23.92 -8.68 -7.88
N GLY A 123 25.00 -9.43 -7.92
CA GLY A 123 26.31 -9.07 -7.37
C GLY A 123 26.26 -8.72 -5.88
N LYS A 124 27.03 -7.70 -5.49
CA LYS A 124 27.16 -7.21 -4.10
C LYS A 124 25.81 -6.85 -3.45
N ARG A 125 24.75 -6.60 -4.22
CA ARG A 125 23.40 -6.33 -3.68
C ARG A 125 22.84 -7.55 -2.94
N ALA A 126 23.10 -8.77 -3.40
CA ALA A 126 22.76 -9.99 -2.68
C ALA A 126 23.45 -10.05 -1.31
N LEU A 127 24.73 -9.70 -1.26
CA LEU A 127 25.50 -9.63 -0.01
C LEU A 127 25.03 -8.49 0.91
N ARG A 128 24.54 -7.37 0.36
CA ARG A 128 23.97 -6.27 1.16
C ARG A 128 22.66 -6.67 1.85
N PHE A 129 21.82 -7.48 1.20
CA PHE A 129 20.47 -7.82 1.66
C PHE A 129 20.29 -9.31 1.95
N PHE A 130 21.36 -9.99 2.39
CA PHE A 130 21.35 -11.43 2.67
C PHE A 130 20.35 -11.82 3.79
N ASP A 131 20.10 -10.91 4.74
CA ASP A 131 19.07 -11.01 5.76
C ASP A 131 17.67 -11.10 5.16
N LEU A 132 17.38 -10.35 4.09
CA LEU A 132 16.10 -10.40 3.41
C LEU A 132 15.95 -11.71 2.60
N ILE A 133 17.04 -12.22 2.04
CA ILE A 133 17.09 -13.55 1.37
C ILE A 133 16.85 -14.65 2.38
N TYR A 134 17.50 -14.57 3.55
CA TYR A 134 17.31 -15.50 4.66
C TYR A 134 15.84 -15.53 5.09
N VAL A 135 15.24 -14.35 5.34
CA VAL A 135 13.81 -14.26 5.70
C VAL A 135 12.91 -14.83 4.60
N ALA A 136 13.26 -14.70 3.33
CA ALA A 136 12.48 -15.25 2.23
C ALA A 136 12.60 -16.78 2.05
N THR A 137 13.71 -17.36 2.52
CA THR A 137 14.03 -18.77 2.30
C THR A 137 12.98 -19.68 2.93
N GLY A 138 12.51 -20.69 2.19
CA GLY A 138 11.56 -21.70 2.68
C GLY A 138 10.08 -21.34 2.58
N TYR A 139 9.71 -20.09 2.23
CA TYR A 139 8.29 -19.72 2.13
C TYR A 139 7.56 -20.41 0.98
N TYR A 140 8.23 -20.67 -0.15
CA TYR A 140 7.60 -21.34 -1.30
C TYR A 140 7.24 -22.78 -0.96
N GLU A 141 8.18 -23.54 -0.40
CA GLU A 141 7.99 -24.94 0.00
C GLU A 141 6.92 -25.07 1.08
N LEU A 142 6.94 -24.14 2.03
CA LEU A 142 5.93 -24.05 3.07
C LEU A 142 4.54 -23.75 2.49
N SER A 143 4.47 -22.88 1.47
CA SER A 143 3.23 -22.58 0.77
C SER A 143 2.69 -23.80 0.02
N ILE A 144 3.53 -24.55 -0.70
CA ILE A 144 3.16 -25.83 -1.32
C ILE A 144 2.55 -26.79 -0.28
N ARG A 145 3.19 -26.93 0.89
CA ARG A 145 2.66 -27.75 1.98
C ARG A 145 1.29 -27.31 2.47
N TYR A 146 1.06 -26.00 2.62
CA TYR A 146 -0.24 -25.49 3.03
C TYR A 146 -1.32 -25.79 2.00
N LEU A 147 -1.02 -25.54 0.73
CA LEU A 147 -1.97 -25.70 -0.36
C LEU A 147 -2.32 -27.18 -0.59
N GLN A 148 -1.34 -28.09 -0.50
CA GLN A 148 -1.60 -29.53 -0.55
C GLN A 148 -2.43 -30.03 0.65
N LYS A 149 -2.16 -29.50 1.85
CA LYS A 149 -2.86 -29.91 3.08
C LYS A 149 -4.31 -29.42 3.11
N TYR A 150 -4.53 -28.14 2.83
CA TYR A 150 -5.82 -27.50 3.02
C TYR A 150 -6.64 -27.38 1.74
N LYS A 151 -6.01 -27.48 0.57
CA LYS A 151 -6.68 -27.48 -0.75
C LYS A 151 -7.73 -26.36 -0.87
N PRO A 152 -7.34 -25.08 -0.72
CA PRO A 152 -8.30 -23.99 -0.86
C PRO A 152 -8.93 -24.00 -2.26
N ALA A 153 -10.21 -23.65 -2.34
CA ALA A 153 -10.92 -23.56 -3.62
C ALA A 153 -10.40 -22.41 -4.49
N ALA A 154 -9.99 -21.31 -3.85
CA ALA A 154 -9.32 -20.17 -4.48
C ALA A 154 -8.59 -19.36 -3.40
N ILE A 155 -7.70 -18.45 -3.82
CA ILE A 155 -7.01 -17.52 -2.92
C ILE A 155 -7.17 -16.09 -3.45
N ILE A 156 -7.73 -15.20 -2.63
CA ILE A 156 -7.89 -13.78 -2.91
C ILE A 156 -6.83 -13.01 -2.13
N PHE A 157 -6.00 -12.26 -2.85
CA PHE A 157 -4.89 -11.48 -2.33
C PHE A 157 -5.22 -10.00 -2.37
N ALA A 158 -4.86 -9.28 -1.31
CA ALA A 158 -4.73 -7.82 -1.35
C ALA A 158 -3.28 -7.37 -1.52
N ASN A 159 -2.29 -8.22 -1.23
CA ASN A 159 -0.87 -7.87 -1.33
C ASN A 159 -0.16 -8.72 -2.38
N ASP A 160 0.54 -8.07 -3.28
CA ASP A 160 1.16 -8.66 -4.47
C ASP A 160 2.69 -8.56 -4.49
N HIS A 161 3.32 -8.07 -3.42
CA HIS A 161 4.76 -7.78 -3.42
C HIS A 161 5.50 -8.26 -2.18
N ASN A 162 4.80 -8.53 -1.07
CA ASN A 162 5.41 -9.13 0.11
C ASN A 162 5.80 -10.58 -0.13
N THR A 163 6.86 -10.99 0.55
CA THR A 163 7.52 -12.27 0.35
C THR A 163 6.59 -13.47 0.50
N ASP A 164 5.72 -13.46 1.52
CA ASP A 164 4.79 -14.55 1.80
C ASP A 164 3.61 -14.64 0.80
N PRO A 165 2.88 -13.55 0.46
CA PRO A 165 1.93 -13.58 -0.66
C PRO A 165 2.57 -14.03 -1.98
N ARG A 166 3.77 -13.54 -2.30
CA ARG A 166 4.46 -13.95 -3.54
C ARG A 166 4.81 -15.43 -3.55
N ALA A 167 5.30 -15.96 -2.44
CA ALA A 167 5.58 -17.39 -2.34
C ALA A 167 4.31 -18.23 -2.44
N LEU A 168 3.21 -17.77 -1.83
CA LEU A 168 1.91 -18.42 -1.88
C LEU A 168 1.31 -18.40 -3.30
N LEU A 169 1.42 -17.27 -4.00
CA LEU A 169 1.01 -17.14 -5.40
C LEU A 169 1.78 -18.09 -6.31
N LEU A 170 3.11 -18.12 -6.21
CA LEU A 170 3.94 -19.04 -7.00
C LEU A 170 3.57 -20.51 -6.73
N ALA A 171 3.31 -20.86 -5.47
CA ALA A 171 2.88 -22.20 -5.09
C ALA A 171 1.46 -22.52 -5.60
N ALA A 172 0.54 -21.56 -5.56
CA ALA A 172 -0.82 -21.70 -6.07
C ALA A 172 -0.82 -21.92 -7.59
N ASN A 173 -0.06 -21.11 -8.33
CA ASN A 173 0.11 -21.27 -9.77
C ASN A 173 0.71 -22.65 -10.11
N LYS A 174 1.70 -23.12 -9.33
CA LYS A 174 2.28 -24.46 -9.54
C LYS A 174 1.26 -25.59 -9.32
N LEU A 175 0.28 -25.39 -8.45
CA LEU A 175 -0.74 -26.37 -8.10
C LEU A 175 -2.08 -26.11 -8.81
N ASN A 176 -2.12 -25.20 -9.78
CA ASN A 176 -3.33 -24.79 -10.51
C ASN A 176 -4.49 -24.38 -9.59
N ILE A 177 -4.18 -23.72 -8.46
CA ILE A 177 -5.20 -23.16 -7.57
C ILE A 177 -5.57 -21.77 -8.08
N PRO A 178 -6.87 -21.47 -8.29
CA PRO A 178 -7.32 -20.15 -8.73
C PRO A 178 -6.87 -19.02 -7.81
N THR A 179 -6.36 -17.94 -8.38
CA THR A 179 -5.91 -16.77 -7.63
C THR A 179 -6.55 -15.48 -8.12
N VAL A 180 -7.02 -14.67 -7.19
CA VAL A 180 -7.56 -13.34 -7.45
C VAL A 180 -6.70 -12.30 -6.75
N TYR A 181 -6.36 -11.20 -7.43
CA TYR A 181 -5.77 -10.03 -6.80
C TYR A 181 -6.75 -8.86 -6.80
N ILE A 182 -6.87 -8.17 -5.67
CA ILE A 182 -7.60 -6.91 -5.53
C ILE A 182 -6.61 -5.85 -5.09
N GLN A 183 -6.39 -4.86 -5.95
CA GLN A 183 -5.58 -3.70 -5.62
C GLN A 183 -6.19 -2.92 -4.43
N HIS A 184 -5.34 -2.44 -3.53
CA HIS A 184 -5.75 -1.65 -2.35
C HIS A 184 -4.91 -0.38 -2.14
N ALA A 185 -3.90 -0.17 -2.98
CA ALA A 185 -2.94 0.92 -2.90
C ALA A 185 -2.34 1.20 -4.28
N SER A 186 -1.85 2.41 -4.47
CA SER A 186 -1.13 2.81 -5.69
C SER A 186 0.11 1.96 -5.92
N VAL A 187 0.30 1.55 -7.15
CA VAL A 187 1.41 0.68 -7.59
C VAL A 187 2.51 1.49 -8.27
N SER A 188 3.67 0.86 -8.49
CA SER A 188 4.78 1.45 -9.25
C SER A 188 5.43 0.42 -10.16
N THR A 189 6.29 0.88 -11.06
CA THR A 189 7.06 0.07 -12.01
C THR A 189 8.13 -0.83 -11.35
N SER A 190 8.28 -0.77 -10.02
CA SER A 190 9.21 -1.60 -9.23
C SER A 190 8.53 -2.83 -8.57
N PHE A 191 7.24 -3.02 -8.85
CA PHE A 191 6.46 -4.14 -8.35
C PHE A 191 6.77 -5.42 -9.16
N PRO A 192 6.41 -6.60 -8.64
CA PRO A 192 6.48 -7.84 -9.42
C PRO A 192 5.46 -7.84 -10.58
N PRO A 193 5.68 -8.66 -11.61
CA PRO A 193 4.67 -8.88 -12.66
C PRO A 193 3.34 -9.39 -12.09
N LEU A 194 2.26 -9.03 -12.79
CA LEU A 194 0.88 -9.38 -12.44
C LEU A 194 0.58 -10.80 -12.92
N GLN A 195 0.56 -11.76 -11.99
CA GLN A 195 0.57 -13.20 -12.29
C GLN A 195 -0.56 -13.98 -11.60
N PHE A 196 -1.75 -13.38 -11.56
CA PHE A 196 -2.94 -13.97 -10.94
C PHE A 196 -3.88 -14.53 -12.01
N SER A 197 -4.83 -15.40 -11.63
CA SER A 197 -5.88 -15.87 -12.55
C SER A 197 -6.85 -14.75 -12.93
N LEU A 198 -7.18 -13.89 -11.96
CA LEU A 198 -7.94 -12.65 -12.13
C LEU A 198 -7.27 -11.51 -11.35
N SER A 199 -7.10 -10.36 -11.99
CA SER A 199 -6.57 -9.15 -11.36
C SER A 199 -7.59 -8.02 -11.46
N LEU A 200 -8.00 -7.52 -10.31
CA LEU A 200 -8.94 -6.41 -10.16
C LEU A 200 -8.15 -5.15 -9.79
N LEU A 201 -7.98 -4.27 -10.75
CA LEU A 201 -7.18 -3.05 -10.65
C LEU A 201 -8.06 -1.81 -10.51
N GLU A 202 -7.53 -0.76 -9.89
CA GLU A 202 -8.30 0.47 -9.62
C GLU A 202 -8.55 1.28 -10.89
N GLY A 203 -7.57 1.36 -11.79
CA GLY A 203 -7.67 2.11 -13.04
C GLY A 203 -6.59 1.74 -14.05
N GLN A 204 -6.60 2.42 -15.20
CA GLN A 204 -5.70 2.16 -16.31
C GLN A 204 -4.23 2.40 -15.94
N ASP A 205 -3.95 3.39 -15.09
CA ASP A 205 -2.61 3.65 -14.53
C ASP A 205 -1.94 2.40 -13.95
N ALA A 206 -2.69 1.62 -13.17
CA ALA A 206 -2.16 0.43 -12.54
C ALA A 206 -1.81 -0.64 -13.59
N LEU A 207 -2.66 -0.82 -14.61
CA LEU A 207 -2.42 -1.77 -15.69
C LEU A 207 -1.17 -1.39 -16.50
N ASP A 208 -1.04 -0.12 -16.88
CA ASP A 208 0.11 0.37 -17.65
C ASP A 208 1.42 0.19 -16.87
N LYS A 209 1.40 0.45 -15.55
CA LYS A 209 2.56 0.20 -14.67
C LYS A 209 2.89 -1.28 -14.53
N TYR A 210 1.89 -2.16 -14.42
CA TYR A 210 2.13 -3.60 -14.34
C TYR A 210 2.68 -4.17 -15.65
N GLN A 211 2.24 -3.67 -16.81
CA GLN A 211 2.80 -4.04 -18.11
C GLN A 211 4.29 -3.69 -18.22
N GLN A 212 4.73 -2.60 -17.57
CA GLN A 212 6.16 -2.25 -17.46
C GLN A 212 6.92 -3.14 -16.47
N CYS A 213 6.24 -3.73 -15.46
CA CYS A 213 6.86 -4.63 -14.49
C CYS A 213 7.19 -6.01 -15.11
N GLY A 214 6.48 -6.40 -16.17
CA GLY A 214 6.67 -7.63 -16.91
C GLY A 214 5.37 -8.19 -17.48
N PRO A 215 5.37 -9.44 -17.97
CA PRO A 215 4.19 -10.05 -18.56
C PRO A 215 3.01 -10.08 -17.57
N VAL A 216 1.85 -9.65 -18.07
CA VAL A 216 0.57 -9.77 -17.39
C VAL A 216 -0.06 -11.10 -17.81
N THR A 217 -0.45 -11.92 -16.84
CA THR A 217 -1.14 -13.19 -17.09
C THR A 217 -2.51 -13.18 -16.43
N GLY A 218 -3.45 -13.96 -16.98
CA GLY A 218 -4.82 -14.06 -16.46
C GLY A 218 -5.71 -12.90 -16.91
N GLU A 219 -6.93 -12.89 -16.39
CA GLU A 219 -7.92 -11.85 -16.70
C GLU A 219 -7.61 -10.57 -15.92
N VAL A 220 -7.77 -9.41 -16.55
CA VAL A 220 -7.67 -8.10 -15.89
C VAL A 220 -9.02 -7.39 -16.00
N LYS A 221 -9.50 -6.84 -14.89
CA LYS A 221 -10.66 -5.95 -14.85
C LYS A 221 -10.32 -4.69 -14.10
N LEU A 222 -10.80 -3.57 -14.61
CA LEU A 222 -10.73 -2.30 -13.91
C LEU A 222 -12.03 -2.12 -13.12
N ILE A 223 -11.91 -2.01 -11.80
CA ILE A 223 -13.06 -2.02 -10.89
C ILE A 223 -13.23 -0.71 -10.14
N GLY A 224 -12.29 0.24 -10.27
CA GLY A 224 -12.26 1.41 -9.39
C GLY A 224 -11.69 1.10 -8.02
N MET A 225 -11.92 2.00 -7.07
CA MET A 225 -11.31 1.94 -5.74
C MET A 225 -12.38 1.67 -4.66
N PRO A 226 -12.57 0.41 -4.20
CA PRO A 226 -13.59 0.06 -3.19
C PRO A 226 -13.49 0.88 -1.90
N LYS A 227 -12.28 1.26 -1.47
CA LYS A 227 -12.11 2.11 -0.27
C LYS A 227 -12.66 3.53 -0.43
N ALA A 228 -12.80 4.02 -1.67
CA ALA A 228 -13.32 5.35 -1.97
C ALA A 228 -14.85 5.37 -2.06
N ASP A 229 -15.50 4.23 -2.29
CA ASP A 229 -16.92 4.12 -2.66
C ASP A 229 -17.85 4.98 -1.80
N LYS A 230 -17.77 4.84 -0.48
CA LYS A 230 -18.62 5.59 0.48
C LYS A 230 -18.37 7.11 0.52
N TYR A 231 -17.28 7.59 -0.08
CA TYR A 231 -16.89 9.00 -0.06
C TYR A 231 -17.12 9.70 -1.39
N LEU A 232 -17.21 8.97 -2.51
CA LEU A 232 -17.35 9.59 -3.84
C LEU A 232 -18.65 10.38 -4.02
N THR A 233 -19.65 10.16 -3.16
CA THR A 233 -20.89 10.95 -3.10
C THR A 233 -20.71 12.29 -2.39
N GLN A 234 -19.55 12.54 -1.76
CA GLN A 234 -19.29 13.70 -0.89
C GLN A 234 -18.17 14.58 -1.46
N LYS A 235 -18.11 14.73 -2.78
CA LYS A 235 -17.11 15.59 -3.43
C LYS A 235 -17.29 17.04 -2.98
N ASN A 236 -16.18 17.73 -2.75
CA ASN A 236 -16.19 19.12 -2.36
C ASN A 236 -16.47 20.00 -3.60
N LEU A 237 -17.66 20.60 -3.69
CA LEU A 237 -18.05 21.50 -4.79
C LEU A 237 -17.80 22.99 -4.51
N SER A 238 -17.12 23.32 -3.40
CA SER A 238 -16.75 24.72 -3.10
C SER A 238 -15.95 25.34 -4.25
N THR A 239 -16.21 26.59 -4.57
CA THR A 239 -15.41 27.38 -5.52
C THR A 239 -14.30 28.16 -4.82
N THR A 240 -14.19 28.04 -3.49
CA THR A 240 -13.23 28.78 -2.67
C THR A 240 -12.31 27.86 -1.87
N ILE A 241 -11.09 28.32 -1.59
CA ILE A 241 -10.13 27.67 -0.68
C ILE A 241 -10.16 28.42 0.65
N ARG A 242 -10.66 27.76 1.69
CA ARG A 242 -10.63 28.26 3.08
C ARG A 242 -9.81 27.36 4.00
N ARG A 243 -9.72 26.08 3.65
CA ARG A 243 -9.04 25.05 4.44
C ARG A 243 -8.03 24.31 3.57
N VAL A 244 -6.78 24.27 4.03
CA VAL A 244 -5.68 23.62 3.31
C VAL A 244 -5.09 22.52 4.19
N GLY A 245 -5.15 21.29 3.70
CA GLY A 245 -4.46 20.16 4.30
C GLY A 245 -2.97 20.17 3.94
N ILE A 246 -2.11 19.80 4.88
CA ILE A 246 -0.68 19.56 4.65
C ILE A 246 -0.40 18.15 5.13
N ALA A 247 -0.12 17.23 4.21
CA ALA A 247 0.16 15.83 4.55
C ALA A 247 1.66 15.54 4.45
N ALA A 248 2.25 15.15 5.58
CA ALA A 248 3.67 14.86 5.70
C ALA A 248 3.92 13.35 5.77
N ASN A 249 4.90 12.87 5.04
CA ASN A 249 5.38 11.50 5.04
C ASN A 249 6.54 11.31 6.03
N ILE A 250 6.88 10.07 6.35
CA ILE A 250 7.96 9.73 7.30
C ILE A 250 9.33 10.25 6.80
N ILE A 251 9.49 10.35 5.48
CA ILE A 251 10.72 10.82 4.84
C ILE A 251 10.85 12.35 4.81
N ASP A 252 9.75 13.10 4.99
CA ASP A 252 9.74 14.56 4.97
C ASP A 252 10.31 15.10 6.27
N GLU A 253 11.29 16.00 6.23
CA GLU A 253 11.98 16.48 7.43
C GLU A 253 11.13 17.51 8.16
N ILE A 254 11.22 17.54 9.50
CA ILE A 254 10.41 18.44 10.31
C ILE A 254 10.73 19.91 10.02
N GLN A 255 12.01 20.26 9.86
CA GLN A 255 12.41 21.66 9.69
C GLN A 255 11.87 22.28 8.39
N PRO A 256 11.96 21.62 7.22
CA PRO A 256 11.31 22.14 6.01
C PRO A 256 9.78 22.22 6.09
N ILE A 257 9.13 21.28 6.77
CA ILE A 257 7.67 21.36 7.02
C ILE A 257 7.35 22.61 7.86
N LYS A 258 8.12 22.86 8.93
CA LYS A 258 7.95 24.04 9.79
C LYS A 258 8.16 25.34 9.01
N ALA A 259 9.24 25.44 8.23
CA ALA A 259 9.54 26.61 7.42
C ALA A 259 8.43 26.90 6.39
N LEU A 260 7.87 25.86 5.76
CA LEU A 260 6.73 26.04 4.85
C LEU A 260 5.50 26.58 5.58
N LEU A 261 5.19 26.04 6.76
CA LEU A 261 4.08 26.52 7.58
C LEU A 261 4.27 28.00 7.97
N GLU A 262 5.47 28.40 8.40
CA GLU A 262 5.77 29.81 8.70
C GLU A 262 5.49 30.73 7.50
N ALA A 263 5.97 30.36 6.31
CA ALA A 263 5.74 31.14 5.09
C ALA A 263 4.25 31.21 4.72
N LEU A 264 3.51 30.10 4.82
CA LEU A 264 2.08 30.05 4.50
C LEU A 264 1.25 30.91 5.46
N PHE A 265 1.52 30.85 6.76
CA PHE A 265 0.79 31.62 7.77
C PHE A 265 1.02 33.12 7.64
N GLN A 266 2.26 33.54 7.33
CA GLN A 266 2.57 34.94 7.07
C GLN A 266 1.84 35.46 5.82
N ALA A 267 1.75 34.65 4.76
CA ALA A 267 1.22 35.08 3.49
C ALA A 267 -0.30 34.95 3.32
N LEU A 268 -0.94 34.06 4.10
CA LEU A 268 -2.33 33.64 3.94
C LEU A 268 -3.05 33.54 5.32
N PRO A 269 -3.19 34.65 6.06
CA PRO A 269 -3.70 34.64 7.44
C PRO A 269 -5.15 34.17 7.57
N ASP A 270 -5.95 34.29 6.50
CA ASP A 270 -7.38 33.92 6.49
C ASP A 270 -7.63 32.42 6.18
N ILE A 271 -6.58 31.66 5.86
CA ILE A 271 -6.69 30.23 5.56
C ILE A 271 -6.44 29.41 6.83
N ILE A 272 -7.29 28.41 7.05
CA ILE A 272 -7.10 27.41 8.10
C ILE A 272 -6.25 26.27 7.56
N PHE A 273 -5.10 26.04 8.16
CA PHE A 273 -4.23 24.92 7.79
C PHE A 273 -4.48 23.71 8.69
N THR A 274 -4.40 22.49 8.13
CA THR A 274 -4.44 21.25 8.92
C THR A 274 -3.22 20.39 8.62
N LEU A 275 -2.30 20.22 9.58
CA LEU A 275 -1.17 19.31 9.44
C LEU A 275 -1.61 17.86 9.74
N ARG A 276 -1.28 16.95 8.83
CA ARG A 276 -1.51 15.51 8.96
C ARG A 276 -0.22 14.73 8.73
N PRO A 277 0.46 14.28 9.78
CA PRO A 277 1.55 13.31 9.64
C PRO A 277 1.05 11.94 9.18
N HIS A 278 1.94 11.18 8.54
CA HIS A 278 1.66 9.80 8.16
C HIS A 278 1.33 8.94 9.40
N PRO A 279 0.37 7.99 9.33
CA PRO A 279 -0.03 7.18 10.50
C PRO A 279 1.12 6.38 11.13
N GLY A 280 2.10 6.00 10.33
CA GLY A 280 3.32 5.31 10.78
C GLY A 280 4.38 6.23 11.40
N ASP A 281 4.20 7.54 11.32
CA ASP A 281 5.13 8.51 11.89
C ASP A 281 5.06 8.52 13.42
N LYS A 282 6.24 8.57 14.04
CA LYS A 282 6.42 8.58 15.49
C LYS A 282 7.14 9.82 15.98
N ARG A 283 7.52 10.72 15.07
CA ARG A 283 8.20 11.97 15.42
C ARG A 283 7.23 12.92 16.11
N ASN A 284 7.80 13.91 16.79
CA ASN A 284 7.04 14.90 17.55
C ASN A 284 6.69 16.10 16.67
N PHE A 285 5.39 16.40 16.54
CA PHE A 285 4.84 17.52 15.78
C PHE A 285 4.27 18.63 16.69
N ASN A 286 4.68 18.68 17.97
CA ASN A 286 4.19 19.69 18.93
C ASN A 286 4.50 21.13 18.51
N PHE A 287 5.47 21.36 17.63
CA PHE A 287 5.77 22.69 17.07
C PHE A 287 4.55 23.31 16.38
N VAL A 288 3.57 22.51 15.94
CA VAL A 288 2.28 22.99 15.42
C VAL A 288 1.59 23.94 16.39
N LYS A 289 1.75 23.76 17.70
CA LYS A 289 1.15 24.63 18.72
C LYS A 289 1.66 26.08 18.65
N GLU A 290 2.82 26.31 18.04
CA GLU A 290 3.41 27.65 17.87
C GLU A 290 2.60 28.52 16.89
N PHE A 291 1.75 27.93 16.03
CA PHE A 291 0.97 28.65 15.02
C PHE A 291 -0.45 29.06 15.47
N GLY A 292 -0.79 28.86 16.74
CA GLY A 292 -2.04 29.35 17.34
C GLY A 292 -3.32 28.71 16.78
N ALA A 293 -4.41 29.48 16.71
CA ALA A 293 -5.75 28.97 16.39
C ALA A 293 -5.98 28.64 14.90
N ASN A 294 -5.13 29.16 14.00
CA ASN A 294 -5.29 28.97 12.55
C ASN A 294 -4.66 27.67 12.03
N ILE A 295 -4.13 26.82 12.92
CA ILE A 295 -3.67 25.47 12.59
C ILE A 295 -4.48 24.40 13.33
N ARG A 296 -4.77 23.32 12.62
CA ARG A 296 -5.35 22.09 13.15
C ARG A 296 -4.34 20.95 13.01
N PHE A 297 -4.49 19.94 13.85
CA PHE A 297 -3.68 18.73 13.80
C PHE A 297 -4.57 17.51 13.59
N SER A 298 -4.30 16.74 12.54
CA SER A 298 -4.98 15.48 12.21
C SER A 298 -4.06 14.31 12.55
N ASP A 299 -4.43 13.52 13.56
CA ASP A 299 -3.69 12.31 13.93
C ASP A 299 -4.02 11.18 12.95
N GLY A 300 -3.08 10.88 12.05
CA GLY A 300 -3.21 9.82 11.05
C GLY A 300 -3.49 8.42 11.63
N LYS A 301 -3.21 8.16 12.90
CA LYS A 301 -3.52 6.88 13.56
C LYS A 301 -4.99 6.75 13.95
N LYS A 302 -5.66 7.89 14.16
CA LYS A 302 -7.04 7.95 14.67
C LYS A 302 -8.04 8.32 13.59
N GLU A 303 -7.67 9.24 12.70
CA GLU A 303 -8.53 9.74 11.61
C GLU A 303 -8.12 9.12 10.28
N GLN A 304 -9.09 8.58 9.53
CA GLN A 304 -8.85 8.03 8.19
C GLN A 304 -8.55 9.14 7.18
N ALA A 305 -7.80 8.81 6.12
CA ALA A 305 -7.37 9.81 5.13
C ALA A 305 -8.56 10.53 4.48
N PHE A 306 -9.58 9.79 4.02
CA PHE A 306 -10.78 10.40 3.43
C PHE A 306 -11.57 11.28 4.41
N ASP A 307 -11.62 10.94 5.71
CA ASP A 307 -12.32 11.75 6.71
C ASP A 307 -11.62 13.09 6.96
N PHE A 308 -10.28 13.07 6.99
CA PHE A 308 -9.46 14.29 7.00
C PHE A 308 -9.68 15.12 5.73
N LEU A 309 -9.65 14.47 4.57
CA LEU A 309 -9.72 15.13 3.26
C LEU A 309 -11.05 15.84 3.04
N LYS A 310 -12.18 15.26 3.46
CA LYS A 310 -13.51 15.90 3.39
C LYS A 310 -13.58 17.29 4.03
N GLN A 311 -12.65 17.60 4.94
CA GLN A 311 -12.60 18.87 5.64
C GLN A 311 -11.72 19.91 4.92
N GLN A 312 -11.08 19.56 3.80
CA GLN A 312 -10.12 20.40 3.09
C GLN A 312 -10.68 20.87 1.75
N ASP A 313 -10.20 22.03 1.31
CA ASP A 313 -10.48 22.58 -0.02
C ASP A 313 -9.27 22.42 -0.95
N ALA A 314 -8.06 22.43 -0.40
CA ALA A 314 -6.84 22.06 -1.11
C ALA A 314 -5.92 21.19 -0.23
N LEU A 315 -4.95 20.53 -0.85
CA LEU A 315 -3.97 19.65 -0.21
C LEU A 315 -2.56 19.94 -0.72
N ILE A 316 -1.61 19.99 0.21
CA ILE A 316 -0.18 20.07 -0.06
C ILE A 316 0.46 18.78 0.45
N ALA A 317 1.19 18.07 -0.41
CA ALA A 317 1.97 16.91 -0.01
C ALA A 317 3.10 16.63 -1.00
N ALA A 318 4.16 15.97 -0.54
CA ALA A 318 5.20 15.41 -1.41
C ALA A 318 4.73 14.08 -2.02
N ASP A 319 5.63 13.09 -2.12
CA ASP A 319 5.36 11.75 -2.64
C ASP A 319 4.43 10.96 -1.71
N SER A 320 3.13 11.00 -2.00
CA SER A 320 2.09 10.34 -1.21
C SER A 320 0.86 9.97 -2.04
N SER A 321 0.28 8.80 -1.77
CA SER A 321 -0.94 8.33 -2.44
C SER A 321 -2.17 9.18 -2.11
N ILE A 322 -2.11 9.99 -1.04
CA ILE A 322 -3.22 10.83 -0.57
C ILE A 322 -3.68 11.84 -1.64
N HIS A 323 -2.81 12.21 -2.58
CA HIS A 323 -3.13 13.06 -3.73
C HIS A 323 -4.25 12.49 -4.60
N LEU A 324 -4.23 11.17 -4.85
CA LEU A 324 -5.28 10.50 -5.60
C LEU A 324 -6.61 10.50 -4.82
N GLU A 325 -6.54 10.17 -3.53
CA GLU A 325 -7.70 10.17 -2.63
C GLU A 325 -8.36 11.56 -2.56
N ALA A 326 -7.55 12.61 -2.51
CA ALA A 326 -7.99 13.99 -2.47
C ALA A 326 -8.59 14.46 -3.81
N THR A 327 -7.92 14.16 -4.91
CA THR A 327 -8.40 14.53 -6.26
C THR A 327 -9.78 13.90 -6.51
N MET A 328 -9.99 12.63 -6.16
CA MET A 328 -11.30 11.98 -6.30
C MET A 328 -12.43 12.66 -5.52
N LEU A 329 -12.10 13.31 -4.38
CA LEU A 329 -13.04 14.12 -3.60
C LEU A 329 -13.15 15.58 -4.09
N ASN A 330 -12.59 15.89 -5.25
CA ASN A 330 -12.52 17.23 -5.82
C ASN A 330 -11.77 18.25 -4.94
N ILE A 331 -10.66 17.82 -4.35
CA ILE A 331 -9.76 18.66 -3.56
C ILE A 331 -8.55 19.01 -4.43
N LEU A 332 -8.26 20.30 -4.58
CA LEU A 332 -7.13 20.77 -5.38
C LEU A 332 -5.80 20.37 -4.72
N CYS A 333 -4.93 19.68 -5.46
CA CYS A 333 -3.71 19.11 -4.90
C CYS A 333 -2.45 19.78 -5.47
N PHE A 334 -1.51 20.10 -4.59
CA PHE A 334 -0.19 20.64 -4.90
C PHE A 334 0.89 19.63 -4.49
N TYR A 335 1.65 19.14 -5.47
CA TYR A 335 2.84 18.36 -5.23
C TYR A 335 3.97 19.30 -4.84
N TYR A 336 4.32 19.29 -3.55
CA TYR A 336 5.38 20.13 -2.98
C TYR A 336 6.41 19.24 -2.29
N ARG A 337 7.65 19.27 -2.76
CA ARG A 337 8.73 18.51 -2.13
C ARG A 337 9.27 19.28 -0.93
N PHE A 338 9.01 18.78 0.27
CA PHE A 338 9.53 19.38 1.49
C PHE A 338 11.06 19.35 1.55
N ASN A 339 11.67 18.28 1.04
CA ASN A 339 13.10 18.04 1.14
C ASN A 339 13.78 17.91 -0.22
N THR A 340 15.08 18.15 -0.25
CA THR A 340 15.98 17.84 -1.38
C THR A 340 16.54 16.41 -1.31
N THR A 341 15.70 15.41 -1.01
CA THR A 341 16.16 14.01 -0.94
C THR A 341 16.47 13.46 -2.34
N GLU A 342 17.40 12.49 -2.43
CA GLU A 342 17.66 11.70 -3.65
C GLU A 342 16.54 10.69 -3.97
N PHE A 343 15.48 10.60 -3.15
CA PHE A 343 14.32 9.79 -3.47
C PHE A 343 13.69 10.23 -4.80
N ILE A 344 13.21 9.25 -5.57
CA ILE A 344 12.67 9.47 -6.92
C ILE A 344 11.46 10.43 -6.79
N PRO A 345 11.53 11.63 -7.40
CA PRO A 345 10.40 12.55 -7.40
C PRO A 345 9.25 11.98 -8.22
N ASP A 346 8.04 12.36 -7.83
CA ASP A 346 6.80 11.90 -8.44
C ASP A 346 6.74 10.38 -8.62
N TYR A 347 7.00 9.64 -7.53
CA TYR A 347 7.13 8.18 -7.57
C TYR A 347 5.90 7.46 -8.16
N TYR A 348 4.72 8.08 -8.09
CA TYR A 348 3.47 7.57 -8.66
C TYR A 348 3.12 8.16 -10.04
N GLY A 349 3.88 9.11 -10.57
CA GLY A 349 3.61 9.79 -11.83
C GLY A 349 2.39 10.73 -11.78
N TYR A 350 2.00 11.20 -10.60
CA TYR A 350 0.81 12.03 -10.39
C TYR A 350 0.99 13.43 -10.97
N ALA A 351 2.16 14.05 -10.78
CA ALA A 351 2.44 15.35 -11.38
C ALA A 351 2.60 15.21 -12.90
N GLN A 352 3.37 14.21 -13.34
CA GLN A 352 3.61 13.92 -14.75
C GLN A 352 2.30 13.71 -15.54
N ASN A 353 1.34 12.99 -14.96
CA ASN A 353 0.05 12.71 -15.61
C ASN A 353 -1.02 13.78 -15.35
N GLY A 354 -0.66 14.91 -14.73
CA GLY A 354 -1.57 16.03 -14.51
C GLY A 354 -2.65 15.77 -13.45
N LEU A 355 -2.47 14.79 -12.56
CA LEU A 355 -3.35 14.59 -11.40
C LEU A 355 -3.26 15.79 -10.44
N VAL A 356 -2.04 16.27 -10.21
CA VAL A 356 -1.72 17.33 -9.24
C VAL A 356 -0.86 18.42 -9.87
N GLU A 357 -0.87 19.62 -9.28
CA GLU A 357 -0.02 20.72 -9.73
C GLU A 357 1.36 20.64 -9.05
N GLU A 358 2.42 20.51 -9.83
CA GLU A 358 3.80 20.55 -9.30
C GLU A 358 4.19 21.97 -8.88
N VAL A 359 4.77 22.06 -7.69
CA VAL A 359 5.20 23.33 -7.09
C VAL A 359 6.65 23.24 -6.65
N LYS A 360 7.46 24.18 -7.16
CA LYS A 360 8.92 24.19 -7.01
C LYS A 360 9.37 24.81 -5.69
N ASP A 361 8.65 25.81 -5.21
CA ASP A 361 9.01 26.58 -4.00
C ASP A 361 7.78 27.20 -3.31
N ALA A 362 7.98 27.69 -2.09
CA ALA A 362 6.91 28.23 -1.25
C ALA A 362 6.26 29.48 -1.87
N ASN A 363 7.00 30.31 -2.60
CA ASN A 363 6.45 31.52 -3.23
C ASN A 363 5.49 31.14 -4.36
N GLN A 364 5.88 30.18 -5.20
CA GLN A 364 5.00 29.63 -6.22
C GLN A 364 3.74 29.02 -5.59
N LEU A 365 3.88 28.28 -4.48
CA LEU A 365 2.75 27.70 -3.76
C LEU A 365 1.76 28.77 -3.28
N ILE A 366 2.26 29.80 -2.61
CA ILE A 366 1.47 30.93 -2.11
C ILE A 366 0.73 31.62 -3.25
N ASN A 367 1.42 31.87 -4.37
CA ASN A 367 0.81 32.51 -5.54
C ASN A 367 -0.32 31.66 -6.14
N LEU A 368 -0.14 30.34 -6.23
CA LEU A 368 -1.18 29.42 -6.69
C LEU A 368 -2.37 29.38 -5.73
N LEU A 369 -2.12 29.34 -4.42
CA LEU A 369 -3.19 29.39 -3.42
C LEU A 369 -4.00 30.68 -3.51
N ARG A 370 -3.35 31.85 -3.67
CA ARG A 370 -4.05 33.14 -3.89
C ARG A 370 -4.86 33.13 -5.18
N LYS A 371 -4.27 32.66 -6.28
CA LYS A 371 -4.94 32.56 -7.58
C LYS A 371 -6.23 31.75 -7.48
N TYR A 372 -6.20 30.60 -6.81
CA TYR A 372 -7.35 29.70 -6.71
C TYR A 372 -8.24 29.97 -5.49
N GLN A 373 -7.91 30.94 -4.64
CA GLN A 373 -8.63 31.18 -3.38
C GLN A 373 -10.13 31.41 -3.58
N ASN A 374 -10.49 32.13 -4.65
CA ASN A 374 -11.89 32.45 -4.99
C ASN A 374 -12.39 31.79 -6.29
N HIS A 375 -11.54 31.00 -6.95
CA HIS A 375 -11.82 30.40 -8.26
C HIS A 375 -11.24 28.98 -8.34
N ARG A 376 -11.50 28.17 -7.31
CA ARG A 376 -10.99 26.80 -7.22
C ARG A 376 -11.61 25.94 -8.34
N PRO A 377 -10.79 25.31 -9.20
CA PRO A 377 -11.30 24.49 -10.29
C PRO A 377 -11.88 23.16 -9.79
N LEU A 378 -12.74 22.54 -10.61
CA LEU A 378 -13.07 21.13 -10.47
C LEU A 378 -11.90 20.30 -10.99
N VAL A 379 -11.44 19.33 -10.20
CA VAL A 379 -10.26 18.51 -10.48
C VAL A 379 -10.53 17.00 -10.44
N TYR A 380 -11.70 16.56 -9.98
CA TYR A 380 -11.95 15.13 -9.75
C TYR A 380 -11.84 14.26 -11.01
N GLU A 381 -12.11 14.82 -12.19
CA GLU A 381 -11.96 14.10 -13.45
C GLU A 381 -10.51 13.74 -13.78
N ARG A 382 -9.53 14.47 -13.23
CA ARG A 382 -8.10 14.14 -13.36
C ARG A 382 -7.78 12.75 -12.80
N ALA A 383 -8.60 12.23 -11.89
CA ALA A 383 -8.43 10.90 -11.30
C ALA A 383 -8.98 9.75 -12.18
N ARG A 384 -9.66 10.00 -13.31
CA ARG A 384 -10.27 8.94 -14.15
C ARG A 384 -9.25 7.90 -14.65
N TYR A 385 -8.02 8.33 -14.93
CA TYR A 385 -6.94 7.41 -15.33
C TYR A 385 -6.56 6.41 -14.22
N TYR A 386 -6.75 6.81 -12.96
CA TYR A 386 -6.38 6.04 -11.77
C TYR A 386 -7.55 5.29 -11.13
N ASN A 387 -8.79 5.74 -11.38
CA ASN A 387 -10.00 5.11 -10.88
C ASN A 387 -11.03 5.00 -12.03
N ALA A 388 -11.22 3.78 -12.51
CA ALA A 388 -12.01 3.48 -13.70
C ALA A 388 -13.52 3.71 -13.54
N VAL A 389 -14.05 3.82 -12.31
CA VAL A 389 -15.50 4.02 -12.12
C VAL A 389 -15.90 5.48 -12.04
N LEU A 390 -14.96 6.42 -11.97
CA LEU A 390 -15.27 7.85 -11.89
C LEU A 390 -15.99 8.35 -13.15
N GLY A 391 -17.13 9.01 -12.95
CA GLY A 391 -18.00 9.49 -14.03
C GLY A 391 -18.78 8.38 -14.74
N THR A 392 -18.75 7.15 -14.25
CA THR A 392 -19.55 6.03 -14.79
C THR A 392 -20.77 5.76 -13.90
N GLU A 393 -21.68 4.90 -14.35
CA GLU A 393 -22.79 4.45 -13.51
C GLU A 393 -22.29 3.71 -12.24
N TYR A 394 -21.10 3.10 -12.27
CA TYR A 394 -20.52 2.37 -11.13
C TYR A 394 -19.75 3.26 -10.15
N GLU A 395 -19.81 4.59 -10.31
CA GLU A 395 -19.17 5.49 -9.37
C GLU A 395 -19.72 5.27 -7.95
N GLY A 396 -18.83 5.02 -6.98
CA GLY A 396 -19.25 4.68 -5.62
C GLY A 396 -19.63 3.21 -5.43
N ARG A 397 -19.49 2.36 -6.46
CA ARG A 397 -19.94 0.96 -6.49
C ARG A 397 -18.85 -0.01 -6.97
N SER A 398 -17.58 0.33 -6.75
CA SER A 398 -16.42 -0.50 -7.13
C SER A 398 -16.49 -1.91 -6.50
N HIS A 399 -16.99 -2.02 -5.27
CA HIS A 399 -17.17 -3.31 -4.59
C HIS A 399 -18.19 -4.24 -5.26
N GLU A 400 -19.19 -3.69 -5.96
CA GLU A 400 -20.17 -4.46 -6.72
C GLU A 400 -19.48 -5.14 -7.91
N LEU A 401 -18.71 -4.36 -8.71
CA LEU A 401 -17.91 -4.88 -9.82
C LEU A 401 -16.91 -5.94 -9.36
N ALA A 402 -16.20 -5.67 -8.27
CA ALA A 402 -15.24 -6.62 -7.70
C ALA A 402 -15.91 -7.97 -7.38
N THR A 403 -17.07 -7.92 -6.71
CA THR A 403 -17.83 -9.12 -6.33
C THR A 403 -18.31 -9.88 -7.57
N THR A 404 -18.90 -9.18 -8.53
CA THR A 404 -19.42 -9.75 -9.78
C THR A 404 -18.32 -10.49 -10.53
N TYR A 405 -17.20 -9.82 -10.82
CA TYR A 405 -16.10 -10.45 -11.57
C TYR A 405 -15.46 -11.62 -10.82
N ILE A 406 -15.39 -11.58 -9.49
CA ILE A 406 -14.92 -12.73 -8.71
C ILE A 406 -15.87 -13.92 -8.87
N LEU A 407 -17.17 -13.71 -8.70
CA LEU A 407 -18.17 -14.78 -8.82
C LEU A 407 -18.18 -15.38 -10.22
N GLU A 408 -18.17 -14.54 -11.26
CA GLU A 408 -18.07 -14.98 -12.65
C GLU A 408 -16.82 -15.82 -12.89
N HIS A 409 -15.66 -15.34 -12.44
CA HIS A 409 -14.40 -16.05 -12.61
C HIS A 409 -14.39 -17.41 -11.88
N LEU A 410 -14.87 -17.45 -10.63
CA LEU A 410 -14.95 -18.70 -9.86
C LEU A 410 -15.97 -19.68 -10.45
N ASN A 411 -17.06 -19.20 -11.07
CA ASN A 411 -18.04 -20.05 -11.71
C ASN A 411 -17.52 -20.64 -13.03
N LYS A 412 -16.81 -19.85 -13.86
CA LYS A 412 -16.16 -20.33 -15.09
C LYS A 412 -15.22 -21.52 -14.83
N LEU A 413 -14.57 -21.54 -13.66
CA LEU A 413 -13.65 -22.59 -13.25
C LEU A 413 -14.32 -23.87 -12.74
N LYS A 414 -15.62 -23.85 -12.45
CA LYS A 414 -16.40 -25.05 -12.08
C LYS A 414 -16.98 -25.77 -13.29
N THR A 415 -17.09 -25.08 -14.42
CA THR A 415 -17.69 -25.57 -15.66
C THR A 415 -16.66 -26.19 -16.63
N VAL A 416 -15.37 -26.07 -16.31
CA VAL A 416 -14.24 -26.70 -17.02
C VAL A 416 -13.72 -27.83 -16.15
#